data_AF-A0A5B7IP15-F1
#
_entry.id   AF-A0A5B7IP15-F1
#
_cell.length_a   1.000
_cell.length_b   1.000
_cell.length_c   1.000
_cell.angle_alpha   90.00
_cell.angle_beta   90.00
_cell.angle_gamma   90.00
#
_symmetry.space_group_name_H-M   'P 1'
#
loop_
_entity.id
_entity.type
_entity.pdbx_description
1 polymer ?
#
loop_
_entity_poly.entity_id
_entity_poly.type
_entity_poly.pdbx_seq_one_letter_code
_entity_poly.pdbx_strand_id
1 'polypeptide(L)'
;MENIKPSDPNTSLKLTIYYKTKKTQHLLKNNPSKEKESLQKSHFIYRFTCNRGNCEFLQSTYIGMTTTRLSRRLTLHLASGAPKKHTQETHGTTINKETLEENTEILTNCNDSRRLAIVEALYIKDTNPVMNQQADDLQALPSARRARTAHQPAEQAPLPRTNQSQVRTCSQRVTEEE
;
A
#
# COMPACT_ATOMS: atom_id res chain seq x y z
N MET A 1 -8.21 11.13 -52.06
CA MET A 1 -7.99 9.91 -51.26
C MET A 1 -8.70 8.73 -51.92
N GLU A 2 -8.40 8.44 -53.20
CA GLU A 2 -9.12 7.42 -53.97
C GLU A 2 -8.50 6.02 -53.86
N ASN A 3 -7.26 5.93 -53.37
CA ASN A 3 -6.46 4.70 -53.38
C ASN A 3 -6.41 3.96 -52.04
N ILE A 4 -7.10 4.45 -51.00
CA ILE A 4 -7.07 3.83 -49.66
C ILE A 4 -8.52 3.67 -49.19
N LYS A 5 -9.02 2.44 -49.24
CA LYS A 5 -10.34 2.08 -48.73
C LYS A 5 -10.16 1.25 -47.44
N PRO A 6 -10.86 1.58 -46.35
CA PRO A 6 -10.91 0.71 -45.16
C PRO A 6 -11.43 -0.68 -45.55
N SER A 7 -10.83 -1.74 -45.01
CA SER A 7 -11.34 -3.12 -45.21
C SER A 7 -12.74 -3.33 -44.63
N ASP A 8 -13.09 -2.58 -43.58
CA ASP A 8 -14.40 -2.60 -42.97
C ASP A 8 -15.16 -1.31 -43.35
N PRO A 9 -16.32 -1.39 -44.02
CA PRO A 9 -17.10 -0.23 -44.42
C PRO A 9 -17.60 0.63 -43.25
N ASN A 10 -17.61 0.10 -42.02
CA ASN A 10 -18.04 0.84 -40.83
C ASN A 10 -16.90 1.64 -40.15
N THR A 11 -15.67 1.56 -40.67
CA THR A 11 -14.50 2.21 -40.05
C THR A 11 -14.04 3.39 -40.91
N SER A 12 -13.88 4.58 -40.32
CA SER A 12 -13.31 5.75 -41.00
C SER A 12 -11.81 5.91 -40.69
N LEU A 13 -11.00 6.17 -41.72
CA LEU A 13 -9.56 6.39 -41.56
C LEU A 13 -9.27 7.88 -41.29
N LYS A 14 -8.77 8.17 -40.08
CA LYS A 14 -8.28 9.51 -39.72
C LYS A 14 -6.75 9.56 -39.81
N LEU A 15 -6.23 10.07 -40.92
CA LEU A 15 -4.79 10.28 -41.10
C LEU A 15 -4.38 11.62 -40.46
N THR A 16 -3.54 11.58 -39.43
CA THR A 16 -2.92 12.78 -38.84
C THR A 16 -1.46 12.84 -39.25
N ILE A 17 -1.15 13.65 -40.27
CA ILE A 17 0.22 13.90 -40.73
C ILE A 17 0.79 15.07 -39.92
N TYR A 18 1.99 14.91 -39.37
CA TYR A 18 2.70 15.99 -38.70
C TYR A 18 4.18 15.97 -39.12
N TYR A 19 4.75 17.17 -39.26
CA TYR A 19 6.16 17.34 -39.62
C TYR A 19 7.05 17.29 -38.37
N LYS A 20 8.02 16.38 -38.37
CA LYS A 20 8.98 16.22 -37.27
C LYS A 20 10.20 17.10 -37.54
N THR A 21 10.56 17.97 -36.59
CA THR A 21 11.90 18.62 -36.60
C THR A 21 12.88 17.78 -35.80
N LYS A 22 14.18 17.80 -36.14
CA LYS A 22 15.22 17.07 -35.39
C LYS A 22 15.24 17.45 -33.89
N LYS A 23 14.92 18.71 -33.57
CA LYS A 23 14.90 19.22 -32.19
C LYS A 23 13.68 18.73 -31.39
N THR A 24 12.54 18.50 -32.05
CA THR A 24 11.30 18.10 -31.38
C THR A 24 10.98 16.61 -31.51
N GLN A 25 11.84 15.84 -32.18
CA GLN A 25 11.63 14.42 -32.44
C GLN A 25 11.36 13.60 -31.16
N HIS A 26 12.05 13.92 -30.05
CA HIS A 26 11.86 13.25 -28.77
C HIS A 26 10.56 13.62 -28.04
N LEU A 27 9.98 14.78 -28.35
CA LEU A 27 8.77 15.28 -27.69
C LEU A 27 7.48 14.61 -28.22
N LEU A 28 7.55 14.00 -29.40
CA LEU A 28 6.39 13.35 -30.00
C LEU A 28 6.30 11.88 -29.57
N LYS A 29 5.26 11.57 -28.81
CA LYS A 29 4.91 10.21 -28.42
C LYS A 29 4.40 9.42 -29.61
N ASN A 30 4.73 8.13 -29.66
CA ASN A 30 4.06 7.19 -30.55
C ASN A 30 2.58 7.14 -30.14
N ASN A 31 1.71 7.64 -31.02
CA ASN A 31 0.26 7.69 -30.84
C ASN A 31 -0.23 8.67 -29.75
N PRO A 32 -0.15 10.00 -29.98
CA PRO A 32 -0.57 11.01 -29.01
C PRO A 32 -2.06 10.97 -28.69
N SER A 33 -2.87 10.43 -29.62
CA SER A 33 -4.33 10.36 -29.54
C SER A 33 -4.84 9.13 -28.79
N LYS A 34 -3.96 8.17 -28.43
CA LYS A 34 -4.40 6.97 -27.72
C LYS A 34 -4.55 7.33 -26.24
N GLU A 35 -5.79 7.45 -25.78
CA GLU A 35 -6.07 7.53 -24.36
C GLU A 35 -5.48 6.30 -23.67
N LYS A 36 -4.72 6.54 -22.60
CA LYS A 36 -4.16 5.45 -21.82
C LYS A 36 -5.28 4.83 -20.99
N GLU A 37 -5.37 3.51 -21.03
CA GLU A 37 -6.16 2.73 -20.06
C GLU A 37 -5.82 3.14 -18.63
N SER A 38 -6.79 3.07 -17.73
CA SER A 38 -6.65 3.45 -16.31
C SER A 38 -5.41 2.84 -15.66
N LEU A 39 -5.13 1.56 -15.94
CA LEU A 39 -4.00 0.81 -15.42
C LEU A 39 -2.62 1.34 -15.86
N GLN A 40 -2.57 2.04 -16.99
CA GLN A 40 -1.34 2.58 -17.59
C GLN A 40 -1.10 4.06 -17.26
N LYS A 41 -2.06 4.71 -16.59
CA LYS A 41 -1.89 6.08 -16.10
C LYS A 41 -0.83 6.10 -14.98
N SER A 42 -0.29 7.28 -14.71
CA SER A 42 0.63 7.55 -13.59
C SER A 42 0.36 8.96 -13.05
N HIS A 43 0.95 9.30 -11.90
CA HIS A 43 0.81 10.61 -11.27
C HIS A 43 -0.64 10.95 -10.91
N PHE A 44 -1.25 10.09 -10.11
CA PHE A 44 -2.63 10.26 -9.68
C PHE A 44 -2.80 9.74 -8.24
N ILE A 45 -3.91 10.17 -7.65
CA ILE A 45 -4.43 9.68 -6.38
C ILE A 45 -5.55 8.68 -6.70
N TYR A 46 -5.54 7.54 -6.03
CA TYR A 46 -6.56 6.51 -6.16
C TYR A 46 -7.15 6.17 -4.81
N ARG A 47 -8.35 5.61 -4.86
CA ARG A 47 -9.05 5.04 -3.72
C ARG A 47 -9.28 3.56 -3.99
N PHE A 48 -8.97 2.73 -3.01
CA PHE A 48 -9.37 1.33 -2.96
C PHE A 48 -10.50 1.19 -1.96
N THR A 49 -11.56 0.49 -2.33
CA THR A 49 -12.73 0.24 -1.47
C THR A 49 -12.90 -1.25 -1.24
N CYS A 50 -12.92 -1.69 0.01
CA CYS A 50 -13.23 -3.09 0.32
C CYS A 50 -14.75 -3.29 0.33
N ASN A 51 -15.25 -4.14 -0.56
CA ASN A 51 -16.67 -4.51 -0.69
C ASN A 51 -16.99 -5.91 -0.12
N ARG A 52 -16.10 -6.48 0.70
CA ARG A 52 -16.29 -7.84 1.22
C ARG A 52 -17.02 -7.83 2.56
N GLY A 53 -18.15 -8.53 2.64
CA GLY A 53 -18.90 -8.73 3.88
C GLY A 53 -19.26 -7.41 4.57
N ASN A 54 -18.96 -7.29 5.86
CA ASN A 54 -19.29 -6.10 6.65
C ASN A 54 -18.57 -4.82 6.22
N CYS A 55 -17.52 -4.91 5.40
CA CYS A 55 -16.77 -3.74 4.92
C CYS A 55 -17.57 -2.88 3.93
N GLU A 56 -18.58 -3.44 3.27
CA GLU A 56 -19.45 -2.71 2.36
C GLU A 56 -20.22 -1.59 3.09
N PHE A 57 -20.71 -1.87 4.30
CA PHE A 57 -21.44 -0.90 5.13
C PHE A 57 -20.51 0.11 5.82
N LEU A 58 -19.31 -0.32 6.21
CA LEU A 58 -18.34 0.51 6.92
C LEU A 58 -17.50 1.41 5.99
N GLN A 59 -17.67 1.27 4.66
CA GLN A 59 -16.88 1.98 3.65
C GLN A 59 -15.38 1.91 3.93
N SER A 60 -14.89 0.70 4.18
CA SER A 60 -13.47 0.45 4.48
C SER A 60 -12.62 0.79 3.26
N THR A 61 -12.03 1.98 3.28
CA THR A 61 -11.33 2.58 2.16
C THR A 61 -9.85 2.81 2.47
N TYR A 62 -9.05 2.78 1.41
CA TYR A 62 -7.64 3.17 1.41
C TYR A 62 -7.42 4.23 0.33
N ILE A 63 -6.72 5.30 0.66
CA ILE A 63 -6.32 6.33 -0.30
C ILE A 63 -4.81 6.30 -0.44
N GLY A 64 -4.33 6.32 -1.68
CA GLY A 64 -2.92 6.37 -1.97
C GLY A 64 -2.60 7.15 -3.22
N MET A 65 -1.39 7.70 -3.30
CA MET A 65 -0.84 8.24 -4.53
C MET A 65 0.10 7.26 -5.22
N THR A 66 0.31 7.46 -6.52
CA THR A 66 1.37 6.79 -7.27
C THR A 66 1.94 7.69 -8.35
N THR A 67 3.28 7.74 -8.40
CA THR A 67 4.05 8.31 -9.53
C THR A 67 4.36 7.24 -10.59
N THR A 68 4.21 5.96 -10.25
CA THR A 68 4.37 4.82 -11.15
C THR A 68 3.04 4.43 -11.81
N ARG A 69 3.05 3.41 -12.67
CA ARG A 69 1.82 2.85 -13.25
C ARG A 69 0.92 2.26 -12.16
N LEU A 70 -0.39 2.41 -12.31
CA LEU A 70 -1.37 1.83 -11.37
C LEU A 70 -1.13 0.33 -11.17
N SER A 71 -0.97 -0.40 -12.28
CA SER A 71 -0.72 -1.85 -12.25
C SER A 71 0.47 -2.22 -11.37
N ARG A 72 1.57 -1.47 -11.47
CA ARG A 72 2.75 -1.68 -10.62
C ARG A 72 2.45 -1.41 -9.16
N ARG A 73 1.72 -0.34 -8.84
CA ARG A 73 1.33 -0.01 -7.46
C ARG A 73 0.42 -1.08 -6.87
N LEU A 74 -0.53 -1.61 -7.63
CA LEU A 74 -1.40 -2.71 -7.18
C LEU A 74 -0.60 -4.00 -6.91
N THR A 75 0.39 -4.32 -7.76
CA THR A 75 1.32 -5.42 -7.48
C THR A 75 2.08 -5.24 -6.17
N LEU A 76 2.49 -4.01 -5.85
CA LEU A 76 3.15 -3.74 -4.57
C LEU A 76 2.20 -3.96 -3.39
N HIS A 77 0.92 -3.58 -3.52
CA HIS A 77 -0.08 -3.87 -2.50
C HIS A 77 -0.31 -5.37 -2.29
N LEU A 78 -0.25 -6.20 -3.35
CA LEU A 78 -0.30 -7.66 -3.24
C LEU A 78 0.89 -8.25 -2.48
N ALA A 79 2.07 -7.66 -2.64
CA ALA A 79 3.27 -8.10 -1.92
C ALA A 79 3.22 -7.65 -0.45
N SER A 80 3.03 -6.36 -0.24
CA SER A 80 3.02 -5.71 1.07
C SER A 80 2.31 -4.36 0.97
N GLY A 81 1.10 -4.26 1.52
CA GLY A 81 0.32 -3.03 1.51
C GLY A 81 -0.87 -3.07 2.45
N ALA A 82 -1.45 -1.90 2.69
CA ALA A 82 -2.62 -1.76 3.57
C ALA A 82 -3.84 -2.58 3.08
N PRO A 83 -4.19 -2.62 1.77
CA PRO A 83 -5.26 -3.48 1.27
C PRO A 83 -5.05 -4.97 1.58
N LYS A 84 -3.82 -5.46 1.46
CA LYS A 84 -3.48 -6.85 1.79
C LYS A 84 -3.61 -7.11 3.29
N LYS A 85 -3.03 -6.25 4.12
CA LYS A 85 -3.11 -6.38 5.59
C LYS A 85 -4.56 -6.40 6.06
N HIS A 86 -5.35 -5.43 5.61
CA HIS A 86 -6.77 -5.37 5.91
C HIS A 86 -7.52 -6.64 5.51
N THR A 87 -7.30 -7.14 4.29
CA THR A 87 -7.98 -8.36 3.82
C THR A 87 -7.58 -9.58 4.64
N GLN A 88 -6.32 -9.69 5.02
CA GLN A 88 -5.82 -10.79 5.84
C GLN A 88 -6.33 -10.71 7.29
N GLU A 89 -6.31 -9.53 7.90
CA GLU A 89 -6.70 -9.31 9.31
C GLU A 89 -8.22 -9.34 9.50
N THR A 90 -8.97 -8.74 8.57
CA THR A 90 -10.44 -8.57 8.69
C THR A 90 -11.21 -9.74 8.08
N HIS A 91 -10.68 -10.32 6.99
CA HIS A 91 -11.38 -11.37 6.24
C HIS A 91 -10.64 -12.72 6.24
N GLY A 92 -9.44 -12.82 6.78
CA GLY A 92 -8.67 -14.07 6.79
C GLY A 92 -8.32 -14.61 5.39
N THR A 93 -8.39 -13.77 4.36
CA THR A 93 -8.22 -14.19 2.95
C THR A 93 -7.09 -13.45 2.26
N THR A 94 -6.56 -14.05 1.19
CA THR A 94 -5.60 -13.40 0.30
C THR A 94 -6.34 -12.57 -0.74
N ILE A 95 -5.81 -11.39 -1.05
CA ILE A 95 -6.35 -10.49 -2.08
C ILE A 95 -5.73 -10.83 -3.45
N ASN A 96 -6.57 -10.85 -4.49
CA ASN A 96 -6.17 -11.09 -5.88
C ASN A 96 -5.96 -9.77 -6.63
N LYS A 97 -5.22 -9.81 -7.74
CA LYS A 97 -4.93 -8.61 -8.55
C LYS A 97 -6.18 -8.05 -9.20
N GLU A 98 -7.05 -8.93 -9.71
CA GLU A 98 -8.30 -8.62 -10.39
C GLU A 98 -9.24 -7.89 -9.43
N THR A 99 -9.41 -8.43 -8.22
CA THR A 99 -10.21 -7.79 -7.17
C THR A 99 -9.66 -6.40 -6.80
N LEU A 100 -8.34 -6.22 -6.74
CA LEU A 100 -7.75 -4.90 -6.51
C LEU A 100 -8.07 -3.93 -7.65
N GLU A 101 -8.00 -4.37 -8.90
CA GLU A 101 -8.28 -3.54 -10.07
C GLU A 101 -9.74 -3.10 -10.13
N GLU A 102 -10.67 -4.02 -9.87
CA GLU A 102 -12.12 -3.75 -9.85
C GLU A 102 -12.51 -2.78 -8.73
N ASN A 103 -11.87 -2.92 -7.57
CA ASN A 103 -12.15 -2.12 -6.38
C ASN A 103 -11.32 -0.83 -6.28
N THR A 104 -10.53 -0.50 -7.31
CA THR A 104 -9.70 0.70 -7.33
C THR A 104 -10.22 1.73 -8.33
N GLU A 105 -10.47 2.93 -7.85
CA GLU A 105 -10.85 4.07 -8.67
C GLU A 105 -9.82 5.20 -8.61
N ILE A 106 -9.65 5.92 -9.71
CA ILE A 106 -8.75 7.08 -9.78
C ILE A 106 -9.55 8.32 -9.40
N LEU A 107 -9.13 9.01 -8.32
CA LEU A 107 -9.81 10.21 -7.83
C LEU A 107 -9.42 11.46 -8.63
N THR A 108 -8.10 11.70 -8.76
CA THR A 108 -7.59 12.88 -9.47
C THR A 108 -6.18 12.66 -9.97
N ASN A 109 -5.80 13.39 -11.02
CA ASN A 109 -4.45 13.38 -11.58
C ASN A 109 -3.69 14.65 -11.18
N CYS A 110 -2.41 14.51 -10.84
CA CYS A 110 -1.53 15.64 -10.58
C CYS A 110 -0.13 15.35 -11.12
N ASN A 111 0.27 16.06 -12.18
CA ASN A 111 1.58 15.87 -12.81
C ASN A 111 2.76 16.33 -11.93
N ASP A 112 2.54 17.23 -10.97
CA ASP A 112 3.58 17.69 -10.04
C ASP A 112 3.69 16.73 -8.85
N SER A 113 4.80 15.99 -8.77
CA SER A 113 5.04 15.00 -7.73
C SER A 113 5.03 15.58 -6.31
N ARG A 114 5.43 16.85 -6.12
CA ARG A 114 5.40 17.49 -4.79
C ARG A 114 3.96 17.76 -4.36
N ARG A 115 3.15 18.29 -5.28
CA ARG A 115 1.73 18.52 -5.04
C ARG A 115 0.97 17.22 -4.86
N LEU A 116 1.39 16.14 -5.52
CA LEU A 116 0.74 14.83 -5.43
C LEU A 116 0.66 14.33 -3.98
N ALA A 117 1.74 14.44 -3.20
CA ALA A 117 1.75 14.06 -1.78
C ALA A 117 0.86 14.98 -0.93
N ILE A 118 0.81 16.28 -1.24
CA ILE A 118 -0.06 17.23 -0.54
C ILE A 118 -1.53 16.90 -0.80
N VAL A 119 -1.89 16.63 -2.06
CA VAL A 119 -3.25 16.28 -2.46
C VAL A 119 -3.68 14.96 -1.83
N GLU A 120 -2.80 13.95 -1.78
CA GLU A 120 -3.05 12.71 -1.03
C GLU A 120 -3.36 12.99 0.44
N ALA A 121 -2.54 13.79 1.11
CA ALA A 121 -2.76 14.15 2.51
C ALA A 121 -4.08 14.88 2.73
N LEU A 122 -4.49 15.76 1.80
CA LEU A 122 -5.80 16.43 1.85
C LEU A 122 -6.94 15.42 1.74
N TYR A 123 -6.88 14.49 0.78
CA TYR A 123 -7.90 13.44 0.67
C TYR A 123 -7.98 12.56 1.92
N ILE A 124 -6.83 12.14 2.46
CA ILE A 124 -6.80 11.34 3.70
C ILE A 124 -7.39 12.12 4.87
N LYS A 125 -7.05 13.41 5.00
CA LYS A 125 -7.58 14.26 6.06
C LYS A 125 -9.09 14.45 5.94
N ASP A 126 -9.59 14.68 4.74
CA ASP A 126 -10.99 14.99 4.48
C ASP A 126 -11.89 13.76 4.59
N THR A 127 -11.42 12.58 4.15
CA THR A 127 -12.23 11.34 4.16
C THR A 127 -11.93 10.41 5.33
N ASN A 128 -10.86 10.67 6.10
CA ASN A 128 -10.39 9.85 7.23
C ASN A 128 -10.48 8.32 7.00
N PRO A 129 -9.84 7.78 5.95
CA PRO A 129 -9.98 6.37 5.58
C PRO A 129 -9.34 5.47 6.64
N VAL A 130 -10.11 4.51 7.16
CA VAL A 130 -9.69 3.58 8.24
C VAL A 130 -8.39 2.85 7.90
N MET A 131 -8.23 2.45 6.64
CA MET A 131 -7.09 1.65 6.19
C MET A 131 -5.78 2.45 6.06
N ASN A 132 -5.85 3.80 6.13
CA ASN A 132 -4.68 4.68 6.17
C ASN A 132 -4.19 4.96 7.60
N GLN A 133 -4.98 4.62 8.62
CA GLN A 133 -4.60 4.85 10.01
C GLN A 133 -3.42 3.94 10.36
N GLN A 134 -2.30 4.54 10.73
CA GLN A 134 -1.18 3.83 11.33
C GLN A 134 -1.40 3.80 12.84
N ALA A 135 -1.19 2.65 13.48
CA ALA A 135 -1.16 2.62 14.94
C ALA A 135 0.00 3.51 15.41
N ASP A 136 -0.30 4.49 16.26
CA ASP A 136 0.69 5.40 16.82
C ASP A 136 1.72 4.60 17.63
N ASP A 137 2.86 4.29 17.01
CA ASP A 137 4.04 3.89 17.76
C ASP A 137 4.64 5.15 18.38
N LEU A 138 4.09 5.57 19.53
CA LEU A 138 4.59 6.68 20.32
C LEU A 138 6.08 6.52 20.72
N GLN A 139 6.69 5.35 20.47
CA GLN A 139 8.14 5.15 20.62
C GLN A 139 8.98 5.80 19.52
N ALA A 140 8.38 6.19 18.40
CA ALA A 140 9.05 6.82 17.27
C ALA A 140 9.47 8.27 17.56
N LEU A 141 8.82 8.94 18.52
CA LEU A 141 9.18 10.30 18.93
C LEU A 141 10.18 10.26 20.09
N PRO A 142 11.41 10.76 19.91
CA PRO A 142 12.41 10.82 20.99
C PRO A 142 11.93 11.65 22.20
N SER A 143 11.05 12.63 21.98
CA SER A 143 10.42 13.45 23.02
C SER A 143 9.43 12.65 23.88
N ALA A 144 8.67 11.74 23.28
CA ALA A 144 7.71 10.90 23.99
C ALA A 144 8.39 9.82 24.85
N ARG A 145 9.63 9.43 24.53
CA ARG A 145 10.44 8.52 25.36
C ARG A 145 10.80 9.11 26.72
N ARG A 146 10.97 10.44 26.82
CA ARG A 146 11.41 11.11 28.07
C ARG A 146 10.32 11.20 29.13
N ALA A 147 9.04 11.13 28.75
CA ALA A 147 7.93 11.22 29.71
C ALA A 147 7.84 10.01 30.65
N ARG A 148 8.43 8.86 30.28
CA ARG A 148 8.33 7.62 31.08
C ARG A 148 9.49 7.43 32.06
N THR A 149 10.69 7.94 31.80
CA THR A 149 11.82 7.87 32.76
C THR A 149 11.63 8.74 33.99
N ALA A 150 10.74 9.74 33.94
CA ALA A 150 10.37 10.56 35.10
C ALA A 150 9.32 9.90 36.02
N HIS A 151 8.79 8.72 35.65
CA HIS A 151 7.82 7.95 36.43
C HIS A 151 8.30 6.51 36.65
N GLN A 152 9.53 6.35 37.11
CA GLN A 152 9.86 5.17 37.92
C GLN A 152 9.60 5.53 39.39
N PRO A 153 8.65 4.87 40.08
CA PRO A 153 8.61 4.90 41.54
C PRO A 153 9.90 4.27 42.05
N ALA A 154 10.50 4.90 43.06
CA ALA A 154 11.73 4.42 43.69
C ALA A 154 11.64 2.93 44.03
N GLU A 155 12.61 2.20 43.50
CA GLU A 155 12.88 0.78 43.71
C GLU A 155 12.94 0.48 45.21
N GLN A 156 12.03 -0.36 45.71
CA GLN A 156 12.11 -0.90 47.07
C GLN A 156 13.31 -1.84 47.16
N ALA A 157 14.16 -1.58 48.16
CA ALA A 157 15.39 -2.32 48.43
C ALA A 157 15.14 -3.85 48.60
N PRO A 158 16.06 -4.72 48.12
CA PRO A 158 15.92 -6.16 48.33
C PRO A 158 16.18 -6.54 49.79
N LEU A 159 15.23 -7.26 50.41
CA LEU A 159 15.45 -7.91 51.70
C LEU A 159 16.39 -9.14 51.55
N PRO A 160 17.24 -9.42 52.55
CA PRO A 160 18.23 -10.50 52.48
C PRO A 160 17.56 -11.89 52.52
N ARG A 161 17.98 -12.77 51.62
CA ARG A 161 17.56 -14.18 51.59
C ARG A 161 18.33 -14.97 52.64
N THR A 162 17.60 -15.55 53.60
CA THR A 162 18.11 -16.53 54.56
C THR A 162 18.06 -17.93 53.95
N ASN A 163 19.19 -18.64 54.03
CA ASN A 163 19.42 -20.01 53.55
C ASN A 163 18.56 -21.05 54.31
N GLN A 164 17.93 -22.00 53.61
CA GLN A 164 17.68 -23.34 54.16
C GLN A 164 17.85 -24.45 53.10
N SER A 165 18.85 -25.28 53.40
CA SER A 165 18.88 -26.74 53.32
C SER A 165 18.81 -27.47 51.97
N GLN A 166 19.99 -27.97 51.60
CA GLN A 166 20.22 -29.16 50.80
C GLN A 166 19.49 -30.38 51.38
N VAL A 167 18.76 -31.11 50.54
CA VAL A 167 18.56 -32.55 50.70
C VAL A 167 18.99 -33.21 49.41
N ARG A 168 20.09 -33.95 49.49
CA ARG A 168 20.58 -34.87 48.46
C ARG A 168 19.73 -36.14 48.50
N THR A 169 19.29 -36.63 47.35
CA THR A 169 19.03 -38.07 47.17
C THR A 169 19.79 -38.58 45.95
N CYS A 170 20.19 -39.83 46.09
CA CYS A 170 21.30 -40.53 45.46
C CYS A 170 20.77 -41.65 44.56
N SER A 171 21.64 -42.15 43.69
CA SER A 171 21.59 -43.45 42.98
C SER A 171 20.69 -43.55 41.75
N GLN A 172 21.05 -44.25 40.66
CA GLN A 172 22.26 -45.01 40.28
C GLN A 172 22.20 -45.28 38.76
N ARG A 173 23.36 -45.47 38.12
CA ARG A 173 23.52 -46.07 36.79
C ARG A 173 23.34 -47.58 36.87
N VAL A 174 22.76 -48.20 35.84
CA VAL A 174 23.04 -49.59 35.44
C VAL A 174 23.13 -49.65 33.92
N THR A 175 24.21 -50.26 33.45
CA THR A 175 24.54 -50.72 32.10
C THR A 175 24.11 -52.18 31.92
N GLU A 176 23.77 -52.60 30.70
CA GLU A 176 23.92 -53.96 30.08
C GLU A 176 23.04 -53.95 28.79
N GLU A 177 23.58 -54.03 27.58
CA GLU A 177 24.03 -55.23 26.84
C GLU A 177 22.94 -56.30 26.65
N GLU A 178 22.23 -56.26 25.50
CA GLU A 178 22.25 -57.27 24.41
C GLU A 178 21.50 -56.74 23.17
#